data_AF-A0AAN6JUJ4-F1
#
_entry.id   AF-A0AAN6JUJ4-F1
#
_cell.length_a   1.000
_cell.length_b   1.000
_cell.length_c   1.000
_cell.angle_alpha   90.00
_cell.angle_beta   90.00
_cell.angle_gamma   90.00
#
_symmetry.space_group_name_H-M   'P 1'
#
loop_
_entity.id
_entity.type
_entity.pdbx_description
1 polymer ?
#
loop_
_entity_poly.entity_id
_entity_poly.type
_entity_poly.pdbx_seq_one_letter_code
_entity_poly.pdbx_strand_id
1 'polypeptide(L)'
;VASADLGTDVLSSLLQALHNAQTEVEQEVKALSQNTAPDIDTWITRAKDLQADILRSRETARQIVAEHEANKNLRAQGEEVGRKVHLLENEVAFEETLAGTLEHVAYANDVLDAAQEHAVVGNVKDSLREIEEADASIAGLEGLKDTRACGLLQTRAAQLRESLCETTTEFWNSFVEVHHEERTIIFTGHGLTAAVEGAVVPVITFELMVTAAKGLEIFDSLMQKMSKDIERTIIKPRLMIDEDGQVAKVVVSKDELSCTQRHGDISYSTLFADLQHIVDFFASHLPAEVGVVLSQSLIPAMSLRLEEHWLEPAVPLNIKEMPAFQDTLARVSQLADHIERHGWRGTKQLRVWVQNAP
;
A
#
# COMPACT_ATOMS: atom_id res chain seq x y z
N VAL A 1 32.57 -110.36 -90.96
CA VAL A 1 33.77 -110.32 -91.84
C VAL A 1 34.90 -109.82 -90.96
N ALA A 2 35.68 -110.70 -90.33
CA ALA A 2 36.68 -111.57 -90.96
C ALA A 2 37.84 -110.75 -91.53
N SER A 3 38.99 -110.89 -90.86
CA SER A 3 40.37 -110.89 -91.35
C SER A 3 40.75 -109.87 -92.42
N ALA A 4 41.48 -108.84 -92.01
CA ALA A 4 42.52 -108.25 -92.83
C ALA A 4 43.75 -108.03 -91.94
N ASP A 5 44.85 -108.66 -92.33
CA ASP A 5 46.15 -108.58 -91.66
C ASP A 5 46.56 -107.11 -91.46
N LEU A 6 46.62 -106.69 -90.19
CA LEU A 6 47.07 -105.37 -89.79
C LEU A 6 48.60 -105.34 -89.83
N GLY A 7 49.11 -105.14 -91.04
CA GLY A 7 50.50 -104.76 -91.28
C GLY A 7 50.84 -103.47 -90.52
N THR A 8 52.09 -103.35 -90.11
CA THR A 8 52.70 -102.29 -89.30
C THR A 8 52.45 -100.85 -89.77
N ASP A 9 51.94 -100.64 -90.99
CA ASP A 9 51.60 -99.34 -91.57
C ASP A 9 50.22 -98.78 -91.13
N VAL A 10 49.28 -99.62 -90.69
CA VAL A 10 47.94 -99.13 -90.26
C VAL A 10 47.97 -98.61 -88.82
N LEU A 11 48.83 -99.20 -87.97
CA LEU A 11 49.03 -98.79 -86.58
C LEU A 11 49.81 -97.46 -86.48
N SER A 12 50.74 -97.20 -87.41
CA SER A 12 51.45 -95.93 -87.49
C SER A 12 50.53 -94.78 -87.92
N SER A 13 49.62 -95.01 -88.86
CA SER A 13 48.67 -93.97 -89.31
C SER A 13 47.64 -93.58 -88.24
N LEU A 14 47.16 -94.53 -87.42
CA LEU A 14 46.27 -94.25 -86.29
C LEU A 14 46.97 -93.51 -85.15
N LEU A 15 48.23 -93.86 -84.86
CA LEU A 15 49.06 -93.13 -83.89
C LEU A 15 49.31 -91.69 -84.36
N GLN A 16 49.53 -91.50 -85.66
CA GLN A 16 49.73 -90.19 -86.25
C GLN A 16 48.44 -89.36 -86.25
N ALA A 17 47.28 -89.97 -86.51
CA ALA A 17 45.99 -89.29 -86.40
C ALA A 17 45.67 -88.87 -84.95
N LEU A 18 45.99 -89.70 -83.96
CA LEU A 18 45.79 -89.38 -82.54
C LEU A 18 46.76 -88.30 -82.06
N HIS A 19 48.01 -88.33 -82.53
CA HIS A 19 48.98 -87.29 -82.24
C HIS A 19 48.57 -85.94 -82.88
N ASN A 20 48.04 -85.97 -84.10
CA ASN A 20 47.50 -84.78 -84.75
C ASN A 20 46.31 -84.20 -83.98
N ALA A 21 45.35 -85.03 -83.56
CA ALA A 21 44.23 -84.59 -82.73
C ALA A 21 44.67 -84.03 -81.37
N GLN A 22 45.70 -84.64 -80.75
CA GLN A 22 46.31 -84.11 -79.53
C GLN A 22 46.92 -82.73 -79.78
N THR A 23 47.68 -82.55 -80.86
CA THR A 23 48.28 -81.26 -81.20
C THR A 23 47.24 -80.20 -81.55
N GLU A 24 46.11 -80.58 -82.14
CA GLU A 24 45.00 -79.68 -82.46
C GLU A 24 44.29 -79.19 -81.19
N VAL A 25 44.01 -80.09 -80.24
CA VAL A 25 43.45 -79.70 -78.93
C VAL A 25 44.44 -78.85 -78.13
N GLU A 26 45.73 -79.16 -78.15
CA GLU A 26 46.74 -78.32 -77.50
C GLU A 26 46.83 -76.92 -78.14
N GLN A 27 46.62 -76.81 -79.45
CA GLN A 27 46.58 -75.55 -80.17
C GLN A 27 45.29 -74.76 -79.89
N GLU A 28 44.13 -75.41 -79.85
CA GLU A 28 42.86 -74.76 -79.48
C GLU A 28 42.88 -74.27 -78.04
N VAL A 29 43.40 -75.06 -77.10
CA VAL A 29 43.56 -74.65 -75.70
C VAL A 29 44.54 -73.48 -75.59
N LYS A 30 45.64 -73.49 -76.36
CA LYS A 30 46.55 -72.33 -76.43
C LYS A 30 45.88 -71.10 -77.03
N ALA A 31 45.10 -71.25 -78.10
CA ALA A 31 44.41 -70.14 -78.75
C ALA A 31 43.31 -69.55 -77.86
N LEU A 32 42.53 -70.39 -77.18
CA LEU A 32 41.50 -69.96 -76.23
C LEU A 32 42.14 -69.29 -75.01
N SER A 33 43.24 -69.85 -74.50
CA SER A 33 44.04 -69.25 -73.42
C SER A 33 44.59 -67.87 -73.83
N GLN A 34 45.12 -67.73 -75.04
CA GLN A 34 45.65 -66.47 -75.55
C GLN A 34 44.56 -65.42 -75.80
N ASN A 35 43.38 -65.82 -76.27
CA ASN A 35 42.26 -64.90 -76.50
C ASN A 35 41.52 -64.51 -75.22
N THR A 36 41.51 -65.36 -74.19
CA THR A 36 40.80 -65.09 -72.92
C THR A 36 41.67 -64.36 -71.89
N ALA A 37 43.01 -64.52 -71.96
CA ALA A 37 43.97 -63.82 -71.11
C ALA A 37 43.77 -62.29 -71.00
N PRO A 38 43.58 -61.52 -72.10
CA PRO A 38 43.42 -60.06 -72.00
C PRO A 38 42.11 -59.62 -71.32
N ASP A 39 41.06 -60.44 -71.37
CA ASP A 39 39.79 -60.16 -70.68
C ASP A 39 39.95 -60.40 -69.17
N ILE A 40 40.68 -61.45 -68.78
CA ILE A 40 41.01 -61.75 -67.37
C ILE A 40 41.85 -60.64 -66.74
N ASP A 41 42.88 -60.13 -67.44
CA ASP A 41 43.69 -59.01 -66.93
C ASP A 41 42.86 -57.72 -66.78
N THR A 42 41.92 -57.48 -67.70
CA THR A 42 40.97 -56.36 -67.60
C THR A 42 40.07 -56.49 -66.38
N TRP A 43 39.61 -57.71 -66.06
CA TRP A 43 38.82 -57.98 -64.86
C TRP A 43 39.65 -57.84 -63.58
N ILE A 44 40.91 -58.27 -63.58
CA ILE A 44 41.82 -58.09 -62.45
C ILE A 44 42.06 -56.60 -62.19
N THR A 45 42.23 -55.80 -63.25
CA THR A 45 42.45 -54.36 -63.13
C THR A 45 41.20 -53.68 -62.56
N ARG A 46 40.01 -53.99 -63.11
CA ARG A 46 38.72 -53.49 -62.60
C ARG A 46 38.45 -53.94 -61.16
N ALA A 47 38.84 -55.16 -60.79
CA ALA A 47 38.69 -55.66 -59.43
C ALA A 47 39.63 -54.94 -58.45
N LYS A 48 40.85 -54.59 -58.86
CA LYS A 48 41.77 -53.77 -58.07
C LYS A 48 41.28 -52.34 -57.91
N ASP A 49 40.74 -51.75 -58.97
CA ASP A 49 40.14 -50.41 -58.92
C ASP A 49 38.91 -50.40 -58.00
N LEU A 50 38.03 -51.41 -58.12
CA LEU A 50 36.90 -51.59 -57.21
C LEU A 50 37.35 -51.78 -55.76
N GLN A 51 38.40 -52.56 -55.53
CA GLN A 51 38.98 -52.74 -54.20
C GLN A 51 39.53 -51.42 -53.64
N ALA A 52 40.20 -50.61 -54.46
CA ALA A 52 40.69 -49.30 -54.08
C ALA A 52 39.54 -48.33 -53.76
N ASP A 53 38.47 -48.34 -54.54
CA ASP A 53 37.27 -47.54 -54.30
C ASP A 53 36.49 -48.01 -53.07
N ILE A 54 36.42 -49.31 -52.80
CA ILE A 54 35.84 -49.86 -51.56
C ILE A 54 36.66 -49.40 -50.35
N LEU A 55 37.99 -49.43 -50.43
CA LEU A 55 38.86 -48.94 -49.36
C LEU A 55 38.68 -47.43 -49.14
N ARG A 56 38.63 -46.65 -50.23
CA ARG A 56 38.39 -45.20 -50.18
C ARG A 56 37.01 -44.89 -49.60
N SER A 57 35.95 -45.58 -50.04
CA SER A 57 34.60 -45.46 -49.52
C SER A 57 34.51 -45.81 -48.03
N ARG A 58 35.22 -46.88 -47.60
CA ARG A 58 35.29 -47.26 -46.19
C ARG A 58 35.98 -46.19 -45.35
N GLU A 59 37.05 -45.58 -45.86
CA GLU A 59 37.75 -44.51 -45.16
C GLU A 59 36.89 -43.24 -45.07
N THR A 60 36.25 -42.84 -46.17
CA THR A 60 35.28 -41.71 -46.17
C THR A 60 34.13 -41.98 -45.21
N ALA A 61 33.56 -43.19 -45.18
CA ALA A 61 32.49 -43.54 -44.25
C ALA A 61 32.95 -43.46 -42.79
N ARG A 62 34.17 -43.91 -42.48
CA ARG A 62 34.76 -43.75 -41.14
C ARG A 62 34.96 -42.29 -40.77
N GLN A 63 35.44 -41.48 -41.71
CA GLN A 63 35.62 -40.06 -41.49
C GLN A 63 34.27 -39.36 -41.25
N ILE A 64 33.23 -39.69 -42.02
CA ILE A 64 31.87 -39.17 -41.80
C ILE A 64 31.34 -39.58 -40.42
N VAL A 65 31.57 -40.82 -39.98
CA VAL A 65 31.15 -41.26 -38.64
C VAL A 65 31.91 -40.50 -37.56
N ALA A 66 33.23 -40.34 -37.70
CA ALA A 66 34.04 -39.57 -36.75
C ALA A 66 33.62 -38.10 -36.68
N GLU A 67 33.36 -37.45 -37.83
CA GLU A 67 32.84 -36.08 -37.89
C GLU A 67 31.42 -35.97 -37.32
N HIS A 68 30.57 -36.98 -37.51
CA HIS A 68 29.24 -37.02 -36.93
C HIS A 68 29.28 -37.18 -35.41
N GLU A 69 30.14 -38.04 -34.88
CA GLU A 69 30.34 -38.19 -33.43
C GLU A 69 30.91 -36.90 -32.81
N ALA A 70 31.89 -36.26 -33.47
CA ALA A 70 32.42 -34.97 -33.05
C ALA A 70 31.32 -33.88 -33.07
N ASN A 71 30.51 -33.81 -34.12
CA ASN A 71 29.38 -32.88 -34.22
C ASN A 71 28.30 -33.15 -33.19
N LYS A 72 28.03 -34.42 -32.85
CA LYS A 72 27.07 -34.79 -31.81
C LYS A 72 27.54 -34.29 -30.45
N ASN A 73 28.83 -34.44 -30.14
CA ASN A 73 29.41 -33.92 -28.91
C ASN A 73 29.37 -32.38 -28.87
N LEU A 74 29.70 -31.70 -29.98
CA LEU A 74 29.62 -30.25 -30.07
C LEU A 74 28.19 -29.73 -29.91
N ARG A 75 27.19 -30.41 -30.49
CA ARG A 75 25.77 -30.06 -30.31
C ARG A 75 25.32 -30.23 -28.87
N ALA A 76 25.67 -31.35 -28.23
CA ALA A 76 25.36 -31.58 -26.83
C ALA A 76 25.98 -30.49 -25.91
N GLN A 77 27.23 -30.09 -26.20
CA GLN A 77 27.87 -28.97 -25.50
C GLN A 77 27.15 -27.64 -25.77
N GLY A 78 26.75 -27.37 -27.02
CA GLY A 78 25.98 -26.18 -27.37
C GLY A 78 24.63 -26.11 -26.65
N GLU A 79 23.92 -27.22 -26.55
CA GLU A 79 22.65 -27.33 -25.81
C GLU A 79 22.85 -27.15 -24.29
N GLU A 80 23.95 -27.67 -23.72
CA GLU A 80 24.29 -27.46 -22.31
C GLU A 80 24.66 -26.01 -22.02
N VAL A 81 25.49 -25.39 -22.86
CA VAL A 81 25.82 -23.96 -22.75
C VAL A 81 24.56 -23.11 -22.91
N GLY A 82 23.68 -23.44 -23.86
CA GLY A 82 22.40 -22.75 -24.04
C GLY A 82 21.50 -22.81 -22.80
N ARG A 83 21.38 -24.00 -22.18
CA ARG A 83 20.67 -24.15 -20.89
C ARG A 83 21.31 -23.33 -19.77
N LYS A 84 22.65 -23.27 -19.73
CA LYS A 84 23.38 -22.47 -18.73
C LYS A 84 23.16 -20.98 -18.92
N VAL A 85 23.18 -20.49 -20.17
CA VAL A 85 22.88 -19.08 -20.48
C VAL A 85 21.46 -18.75 -20.05
N HIS A 86 20.48 -19.59 -20.37
CA HIS A 86 19.09 -19.34 -19.97
C HIS A 86 18.90 -19.33 -18.45
N LEU A 87 19.60 -20.20 -17.73
CA LEU A 87 19.61 -20.17 -16.26
C LEU A 87 20.21 -18.85 -15.74
N LEU A 88 21.32 -18.39 -16.30
CA LEU A 88 21.95 -17.12 -15.92
C LEU A 88 21.05 -15.92 -16.24
N GLU A 89 20.34 -15.93 -17.37
CA GLU A 89 19.36 -14.87 -17.70
C GLU A 89 18.23 -14.82 -16.68
N ASN A 90 17.71 -15.98 -16.27
CA ASN A 90 16.67 -16.06 -15.23
C ASN A 90 17.21 -15.62 -13.86
N GLU A 91 18.45 -15.98 -13.52
CA GLU A 91 19.09 -15.55 -12.27
C GLU A 91 19.30 -14.04 -12.25
N VAL A 92 19.80 -13.44 -13.33
CA VAL A 92 19.98 -11.98 -13.44
C VAL A 92 18.64 -11.26 -13.31
N ALA A 93 17.60 -11.73 -14.00
CA ALA A 93 16.26 -11.15 -13.88
C ALA A 93 15.69 -11.27 -12.45
N PHE A 94 15.96 -12.38 -11.77
CA PHE A 94 15.59 -12.58 -10.37
C PHE A 94 16.37 -11.63 -9.44
N GLU A 95 17.69 -11.52 -9.60
CA GLU A 95 18.55 -10.62 -8.83
C GLU A 95 18.16 -9.15 -9.01
N GLU A 96 17.86 -8.72 -10.23
CA GLU A 96 17.39 -7.35 -10.51
C GLU A 96 16.05 -7.05 -9.82
N THR A 97 15.12 -8.01 -9.86
CA THR A 97 13.82 -7.88 -9.18
C THR A 97 14.01 -7.86 -7.66
N LEU A 98 14.88 -8.71 -7.12
CA LEU A 98 15.18 -8.76 -5.70
C LEU A 98 15.86 -7.46 -5.23
N ALA A 99 16.82 -6.95 -5.99
CA ALA A 99 17.49 -5.69 -5.69
C ALA A 99 16.49 -4.53 -5.65
N GLY A 100 15.64 -4.41 -6.69
CA GLY A 100 14.63 -3.34 -6.75
C GLY A 100 13.61 -3.42 -5.60
N THR A 101 13.20 -4.62 -5.21
CA THR A 101 12.29 -4.79 -4.06
C THR A 101 12.95 -4.47 -2.72
N LEU A 102 14.22 -4.85 -2.51
CA LEU A 102 14.97 -4.50 -1.31
C LEU A 102 15.25 -3.01 -1.21
N GLU A 103 15.56 -2.34 -2.33
CA GLU A 103 15.69 -0.87 -2.37
C GLU A 103 14.38 -0.18 -1.99
N HIS A 104 13.24 -0.69 -2.46
CA HIS A 104 11.93 -0.13 -2.13
C HIS A 104 11.57 -0.33 -0.64
N VAL A 105 11.93 -1.49 -0.07
CA VAL A 105 11.78 -1.76 1.37
C VAL A 105 12.71 -0.85 2.19
N ALA A 106 13.95 -0.65 1.75
CA ALA A 106 14.89 0.27 2.40
C ALA A 106 14.37 1.70 2.37
N TYR A 107 13.87 2.17 1.21
CA TYR A 107 13.26 3.48 1.07
C TYR A 107 12.09 3.68 2.03
N ALA A 108 11.13 2.74 2.06
CA ALA A 108 10.00 2.82 2.98
C ALA A 108 10.45 2.87 4.44
N ASN A 109 11.51 2.12 4.80
CA ASN A 109 12.06 2.17 6.14
C ASN A 109 12.72 3.52 6.47
N ASP A 110 13.50 4.08 5.54
CA ASP A 110 14.17 5.38 5.71
C ASP A 110 13.15 6.52 5.87
N VAL A 111 12.03 6.46 5.14
CA VAL A 111 10.92 7.42 5.30
C VAL A 111 10.25 7.26 6.67
N LEU A 112 10.06 6.03 7.17
CA LEU A 112 9.56 5.81 8.53
C LEU A 112 10.55 6.28 9.61
N ASP A 113 11.86 6.16 9.38
CA ASP A 113 12.90 6.70 10.26
C ASP A 113 12.82 8.23 10.32
N ALA A 114 12.67 8.90 9.17
CA ALA A 114 12.45 10.35 9.10
C ALA A 114 11.15 10.77 9.81
N ALA A 115 10.05 10.03 9.60
CA ALA A 115 8.78 10.30 10.24
C ALA A 115 8.88 10.24 11.76
N GLN A 116 9.63 9.26 12.28
CA GLN A 116 9.90 9.10 13.70
C GLN A 116 10.75 10.26 14.25
N GLU A 117 11.78 10.69 13.52
CA GLU A 117 12.61 11.84 13.92
C GLU A 117 11.76 13.12 13.99
N HIS A 118 10.94 13.39 12.97
CA HIS A 118 10.03 14.53 12.98
C HIS A 118 8.97 14.45 14.09
N ALA A 119 8.48 13.26 14.42
CA ALA A 119 7.58 13.06 15.56
C ALA A 119 8.26 13.45 16.88
N VAL A 120 9.50 13.01 17.11
CA VAL A 120 10.29 13.33 18.31
C VAL A 120 10.57 14.83 18.42
N VAL A 121 10.85 15.48 17.29
CA VAL A 121 11.12 16.93 17.21
C VAL A 121 9.83 17.76 17.36
N GLY A 122 8.65 17.13 17.40
CA GLY A 122 7.35 17.79 17.54
C GLY A 122 6.80 18.36 16.23
N ASN A 123 7.38 17.99 15.09
CA ASN A 123 6.89 18.38 13.77
C ASN A 123 5.85 17.38 13.26
N VAL A 124 4.66 17.42 13.85
CA VAL A 124 3.56 16.48 13.57
C VAL A 124 3.11 16.51 12.11
N LYS A 125 3.21 17.67 11.45
CA LYS A 125 2.79 17.83 10.04
C LYS A 125 3.69 17.06 9.09
N ASP A 126 5.01 17.22 9.23
CA ASP A 126 5.96 16.54 8.35
C ASP A 126 6.01 15.04 8.66
N SER A 127 5.90 14.67 9.95
CA SER A 127 5.77 13.27 10.37
C SER A 127 4.55 12.59 9.74
N LEU A 128 3.39 13.25 9.72
CA LEU A 128 2.18 12.70 9.08
C LEU A 128 2.37 12.50 7.56
N ARG A 129 2.95 13.50 6.87
CA ARG A 129 3.24 13.42 5.43
C ARG A 129 4.16 12.24 5.11
N GLU A 130 5.17 12.01 5.94
CA GLU A 130 6.12 10.92 5.75
C GLU A 130 5.51 9.56 6.05
N ILE A 131 4.59 9.44 7.03
CA ILE A 131 3.82 8.21 7.22
C ILE A 131 2.93 7.92 6.01
N GLU A 132 2.23 8.92 5.47
CA GLU A 132 1.42 8.75 4.26
C GLU A 132 2.26 8.32 3.04
N GLU A 133 3.46 8.88 2.91
CA GLU A 133 4.42 8.52 1.87
C GLU A 133 4.96 7.10 2.05
N ALA A 134 5.28 6.71 3.28
CA ALA A 134 5.70 5.35 3.61
C ALA A 134 4.58 4.34 3.33
N ASP A 135 3.33 4.64 3.71
CA ASP A 135 2.17 3.79 3.43
C ASP A 135 1.94 3.63 1.93
N ALA A 136 2.08 4.70 1.14
CA ALA A 136 2.00 4.63 -0.32
C ALA A 136 3.11 3.76 -0.93
N SER A 137 4.35 3.88 -0.43
CA SER A 137 5.47 3.04 -0.86
C SER A 137 5.26 1.57 -0.49
N ILE A 138 4.80 1.29 0.74
CA ILE A 138 4.45 -0.07 1.20
C ILE A 138 3.32 -0.66 0.35
N ALA A 139 2.32 0.13 -0.02
CA ALA A 139 1.23 -0.30 -0.89
C ALA A 139 1.71 -0.67 -2.30
N GLY A 140 2.76 -0.01 -2.80
CA GLY A 140 3.42 -0.32 -4.08
C GLY A 140 4.09 -1.69 -4.13
N LEU A 141 4.36 -2.33 -2.99
CA LEU A 141 4.93 -3.67 -2.87
C LEU A 141 3.89 -4.80 -3.10
N GLU A 142 3.01 -4.67 -4.09
CA GLU A 142 1.85 -5.54 -4.29
C GLU A 142 2.20 -7.04 -4.44
N GLY A 143 3.40 -7.35 -4.94
CA GLY A 143 3.91 -8.73 -5.05
C GLY A 143 4.48 -9.31 -3.75
N LEU A 144 4.65 -8.51 -2.70
CA LEU A 144 5.29 -8.89 -1.43
C LEU A 144 4.40 -8.64 -0.20
N LYS A 145 3.09 -8.40 -0.40
CA LYS A 145 2.12 -8.14 0.70
C LYS A 145 2.13 -9.25 1.77
N ASP A 146 2.38 -10.50 1.39
CA ASP A 146 2.44 -11.65 2.31
C ASP A 146 3.81 -11.87 2.95
N THR A 147 4.80 -11.03 2.64
CA THR A 147 6.14 -11.18 3.24
C THR A 147 6.21 -10.56 4.62
N ARG A 148 7.04 -11.17 5.48
CA ARG A 148 7.32 -10.67 6.83
C ARG A 148 7.89 -9.25 6.83
N ALA A 149 8.62 -8.86 5.79
CA ALA A 149 9.19 -7.51 5.66
C ALA A 149 8.08 -6.47 5.50
N CYS A 150 7.12 -6.70 4.60
CA CYS A 150 5.96 -5.83 4.41
C CYS A 150 5.10 -5.74 5.68
N GLY A 151 4.83 -6.88 6.33
CA GLY A 151 4.11 -6.91 7.60
C GLY A 151 4.81 -6.15 8.73
N LEU A 152 6.15 -6.19 8.78
CA LEU A 152 6.93 -5.43 9.76
C LEU A 152 6.86 -3.92 9.50
N LEU A 153 6.98 -3.49 8.24
CA LEU A 153 6.86 -2.09 7.84
C LEU A 153 5.45 -1.55 8.16
N GLN A 154 4.40 -2.30 7.82
CA GLN A 154 3.02 -1.94 8.16
C GLN A 154 2.80 -1.84 9.68
N THR A 155 3.35 -2.78 10.45
CA THR A 155 3.27 -2.73 11.92
C THR A 155 3.97 -1.49 12.45
N ARG A 156 5.15 -1.15 11.91
CA ARG A 156 5.90 0.03 12.31
C ARG A 156 5.16 1.33 11.97
N ALA A 157 4.62 1.44 10.75
CA ALA A 157 3.80 2.58 10.33
C ALA A 157 2.57 2.76 11.24
N ALA A 158 1.88 1.66 11.57
CA ALA A 158 0.75 1.67 12.49
C ALA A 158 1.13 2.14 13.90
N GLN A 159 2.26 1.66 14.43
CA GLN A 159 2.77 2.09 15.75
C GLN A 159 3.15 3.57 15.79
N LEU A 160 3.79 4.08 14.74
CA LEU A 160 4.12 5.50 14.63
C LEU A 160 2.85 6.35 14.55
N ARG A 161 1.86 5.91 13.77
CA ARG A 161 0.55 6.57 13.70
C ARG A 161 -0.16 6.58 15.06
N GLU A 162 -0.15 5.47 15.78
CA GLU A 162 -0.72 5.37 17.14
C GLU A 162 -0.02 6.34 18.10
N SER A 163 1.31 6.38 18.10
CA SER A 163 2.08 7.33 18.91
C SER A 163 1.78 8.80 18.56
N LEU A 164 1.60 9.13 17.28
CA LEU A 164 1.17 10.46 16.85
C LEU A 164 -0.26 10.79 17.31
N CYS A 165 -1.17 9.80 17.29
CA CYS A 165 -2.53 9.97 17.83
C CYS A 165 -2.49 10.28 19.33
N GLU A 166 -1.68 9.55 20.10
CA GLU A 166 -1.51 9.75 21.54
C GLU A 166 -0.95 11.15 21.82
N THR A 167 0.18 11.50 21.22
CA THR A 167 0.81 12.81 21.41
C THR A 167 -0.10 13.97 20.98
N THR A 168 -0.79 13.86 19.84
CA THR A 168 -1.75 14.88 19.39
C THR A 168 -2.91 15.01 20.38
N THR A 169 -3.38 13.90 20.95
CA THR A 169 -4.44 13.90 21.97
C THR A 169 -3.97 14.51 23.29
N GLU A 170 -2.74 14.24 23.70
CA GLU A 170 -2.13 14.85 24.89
C GLU A 170 -1.98 16.37 24.74
N PHE A 171 -1.45 16.82 23.61
CA PHE A 171 -1.37 18.26 23.32
C PHE A 171 -2.76 18.90 23.25
N TRP A 172 -3.72 18.23 22.61
CA TRP A 172 -5.11 18.69 22.59
C TRP A 172 -5.69 18.88 24.00
N ASN A 173 -5.54 17.89 24.88
CA ASN A 173 -6.02 17.97 26.25
C ASN A 173 -5.26 19.03 27.08
N SER A 174 -4.00 19.32 26.73
CA SER A 174 -3.21 20.40 27.37
C SER A 174 -3.64 21.79 26.90
N PHE A 175 -4.22 21.91 25.71
CA PHE A 175 -4.83 23.16 25.25
C PHE A 175 -6.21 23.40 25.85
N VAL A 176 -6.97 22.33 26.10
CA VAL A 176 -8.34 22.37 26.62
C VAL A 176 -8.41 21.53 27.89
N GLU A 177 -8.02 22.12 29.01
CA GLU A 177 -8.05 21.46 30.30
C GLU A 177 -9.46 21.59 30.89
N VAL A 178 -10.13 20.44 31.09
CA VAL A 178 -11.46 20.39 31.68
C VAL A 178 -11.38 19.75 33.06
N HIS A 179 -11.64 20.54 34.10
CA HIS A 179 -11.74 20.09 35.47
C HIS A 179 -13.21 19.86 35.84
N HIS A 180 -13.66 18.60 35.76
CA HIS A 180 -15.06 18.25 36.03
C HIS A 180 -15.48 18.51 37.49
N GLU A 181 -14.60 18.24 38.45
CA GLU A 181 -14.86 18.45 39.89
C GLU A 181 -14.98 19.94 40.22
N GLU A 182 -14.05 20.72 39.67
CA GLU A 182 -13.99 22.17 39.84
C GLU A 182 -14.87 22.91 38.83
N ARG A 183 -15.64 22.22 37.99
CA ARG A 183 -16.51 22.82 36.95
C ARG A 183 -15.84 23.95 36.17
N THR A 184 -14.58 23.74 35.77
CA THR A 184 -13.73 24.78 35.20
C THR A 184 -13.10 24.29 33.90
N ILE A 185 -13.04 25.18 32.91
CA ILE A 185 -12.42 24.94 31.60
C ILE A 185 -11.34 26.00 31.41
N ILE A 186 -10.11 25.57 31.17
CA ILE A 186 -8.95 26.43 30.95
C ILE A 186 -8.48 26.25 29.50
N PHE A 187 -8.26 27.36 28.81
CA PHE A 187 -7.68 27.38 27.47
C PHE A 187 -6.25 27.94 27.51
N THR A 188 -5.29 27.16 27.04
CA THR A 188 -3.90 27.60 26.97
C THR A 188 -3.65 28.37 25.67
N GLY A 189 -3.91 29.69 25.67
CA GLY A 189 -3.86 30.53 24.47
C GLY A 189 -2.47 30.90 23.95
N HIS A 190 -1.39 30.61 24.67
CA HIS A 190 -0.04 31.12 24.37
C HIS A 190 0.81 30.19 23.50
N GLY A 191 0.22 29.07 23.05
CA GLY A 191 0.96 27.99 22.42
C GLY A 191 1.81 27.22 23.44
N LEU A 192 1.94 25.92 23.25
CA LEU A 192 2.74 25.08 24.12
C LEU A 192 4.19 25.09 23.62
N THR A 193 5.14 25.40 24.49
CA THR A 193 6.56 25.21 24.18
C THR A 193 6.82 23.73 24.04
N ALA A 194 7.28 23.28 22.87
CA ALA A 194 7.69 21.91 22.67
C ALA A 194 8.77 21.55 23.71
N ALA A 195 8.57 20.48 24.47
CA ALA A 195 9.42 20.10 25.60
C ALA A 195 10.83 19.62 25.22
N VAL A 196 11.22 19.73 23.94
CA VAL A 196 12.47 19.18 23.39
C VAL A 196 13.40 20.32 23.01
N GLU A 197 14.57 20.38 23.66
CA GLU A 197 15.69 21.22 23.22
C GLU A 197 16.07 20.85 21.78
N GLY A 198 15.80 21.74 20.82
CA GLY A 198 16.08 21.53 19.39
C GLY A 198 14.86 21.39 18.48
N ALA A 199 13.63 21.52 18.99
CA ALA A 199 12.41 21.54 18.17
C ALA A 199 12.46 22.65 17.09
N VAL A 200 12.25 22.28 15.82
CA VAL A 200 12.19 23.22 14.68
C VAL A 200 10.97 24.15 14.78
N VAL A 201 9.90 23.70 15.43
CA VAL A 201 8.72 24.51 15.77
C VAL A 201 8.75 24.80 17.27
N PRO A 202 9.18 26.01 17.70
CA PRO A 202 9.36 26.32 19.12
C PRO A 202 8.03 26.47 19.88
N VAL A 203 6.91 26.64 19.14
CA VAL A 203 5.58 26.85 19.70
C VAL A 203 4.57 25.99 18.95
N ILE A 204 3.99 25.02 19.63
CA ILE A 204 2.86 24.25 19.12
C ILE A 204 1.63 25.16 19.22
N THR A 205 0.93 25.38 18.11
CA THR A 205 -0.30 26.15 18.06
C THR A 205 -1.51 25.23 17.98
N PHE A 206 -2.67 25.71 18.44
CA PHE A 206 -3.90 24.94 18.39
C PHE A 206 -4.33 24.61 16.94
N GLU A 207 -4.06 25.50 15.97
CA GLU A 207 -4.33 25.25 14.55
C GLU A 207 -3.51 24.08 13.97
N LEU A 208 -2.26 23.93 14.41
CA LEU A 208 -1.42 22.79 14.04
C LEU A 208 -2.02 21.48 14.57
N MET A 209 -2.53 21.49 15.80
CA MET A 209 -3.20 20.33 16.40
C MET A 209 -4.52 19.99 15.70
N VAL A 210 -5.30 20.99 15.27
CA VAL A 210 -6.49 20.76 14.44
C VAL A 210 -6.13 20.08 13.13
N THR A 211 -5.05 20.53 12.48
CA THR A 211 -4.57 19.95 11.22
C THR A 211 -4.10 18.50 11.43
N ALA A 212 -3.30 18.26 12.47
CA ALA A 212 -2.84 16.92 12.85
C ALA A 212 -4.00 15.98 13.18
N ALA A 213 -4.96 16.43 13.99
CA ALA A 213 -6.11 15.63 14.39
C ALA A 213 -7.01 15.26 13.19
N LYS A 214 -7.13 16.13 12.18
CA LYS A 214 -7.85 15.82 10.94
C LYS A 214 -7.11 14.77 10.11
N GLY A 215 -5.79 14.94 9.94
CA GLY A 215 -4.96 14.00 9.18
C GLY A 215 -4.85 12.61 9.82
N LEU A 216 -4.90 12.55 11.16
CA LEU A 216 -4.93 11.29 11.92
C LEU A 216 -6.34 10.70 12.07
N GLU A 217 -7.38 11.37 11.55
CA GLU A 217 -8.80 10.95 11.64
C GLU A 217 -9.36 10.88 13.08
N ILE A 218 -8.75 11.61 14.03
CA ILE A 218 -9.19 11.66 15.43
C ILE A 218 -9.99 12.94 15.77
N PHE A 219 -10.10 13.88 14.84
CA PHE A 219 -10.75 15.18 15.08
C PHE A 219 -12.20 15.06 15.56
N ASP A 220 -13.02 14.20 14.94
CA ASP A 220 -14.43 14.07 15.29
C ASP A 220 -14.63 13.51 16.70
N SER A 221 -13.79 12.58 17.14
CA SER A 221 -13.88 11.99 18.48
C SER A 221 -13.49 13.02 19.56
N LEU A 222 -12.44 13.82 19.29
CA LEU A 222 -12.03 14.93 20.16
C LEU A 222 -13.12 16.02 20.25
N MET A 223 -13.76 16.35 19.13
CA MET A 223 -14.89 17.30 19.09
C MET A 223 -16.09 16.81 19.90
N GLN A 224 -16.46 15.54 19.75
CA GLN A 224 -17.55 14.97 20.53
C GLN A 224 -17.25 14.95 22.02
N LYS A 225 -16.01 14.62 22.41
CA LYS A 225 -15.56 14.66 23.80
C LYS A 225 -15.66 16.09 24.34
N MET A 226 -15.05 17.06 23.65
CA MET A 226 -15.08 18.47 24.05
C MET A 226 -16.51 19.01 24.18
N SER A 227 -17.39 18.71 23.22
CA SER A 227 -18.80 19.11 23.30
C SER A 227 -19.50 18.56 24.55
N LYS A 228 -19.33 17.26 24.84
CA LYS A 228 -19.89 16.62 26.05
C LYS A 228 -19.30 17.19 27.33
N ASP A 229 -18.01 17.47 27.33
CA ASP A 229 -17.31 18.01 28.48
C ASP A 229 -17.79 19.43 28.79
N ILE A 230 -17.92 20.30 27.79
CA ILE A 230 -18.52 21.64 27.93
C ILE A 230 -19.98 21.54 28.40
N GLU A 231 -20.76 20.65 27.79
CA GLU A 231 -22.17 20.48 28.15
C GLU A 231 -22.33 20.09 29.62
N ARG A 232 -21.54 19.10 30.09
CA ARG A 232 -21.62 18.57 31.46
C ARG A 232 -21.06 19.53 32.51
N THR A 233 -20.01 20.26 32.16
CA THR A 233 -19.22 21.06 33.10
C THR A 233 -19.81 22.45 33.27
N ILE A 234 -20.32 23.07 32.19
CA ILE A 234 -20.74 24.46 32.18
C ILE A 234 -22.24 24.60 31.87
N ILE A 235 -22.69 24.11 30.70
CA ILE A 235 -24.05 24.38 30.20
C ILE A 235 -25.12 23.77 31.09
N LYS A 236 -25.01 22.48 31.42
CA LYS A 236 -26.00 21.78 32.25
C LYS A 236 -26.08 22.37 33.66
N PRO A 237 -24.97 22.58 34.40
CA PRO A 237 -25.04 23.23 35.71
C PRO A 237 -25.64 24.63 35.72
N ARG A 238 -25.49 25.40 34.62
CA ARG A 238 -26.08 26.74 34.52
C ARG A 238 -27.58 26.72 34.23
N LEU A 239 -28.04 25.74 33.43
CA LEU A 239 -29.43 25.62 33.00
C LEU A 239 -30.30 24.81 33.96
N MET A 240 -29.72 24.07 34.91
CA MET A 240 -30.47 23.32 35.93
C MET A 240 -30.61 24.15 37.20
N ILE A 241 -31.85 24.32 37.68
CA ILE A 241 -32.14 24.89 38.99
C ILE A 241 -32.05 23.74 40.02
N ASP A 242 -31.25 23.92 41.06
CA ASP A 242 -31.07 22.92 42.13
C ASP A 242 -32.25 22.89 43.11
N GLU A 243 -32.29 21.90 44.01
CA GLU A 243 -33.32 21.75 45.06
C GLU A 243 -33.44 23.00 45.96
N ASP A 244 -32.32 23.72 46.15
CA ASP A 244 -32.24 24.98 46.91
C ASP A 244 -32.69 26.22 46.10
N GLY A 245 -33.16 26.05 44.87
CA GLY A 245 -33.56 27.16 43.98
C GLY A 245 -32.38 27.99 43.46
N GLN A 246 -31.17 27.43 43.46
CA GLN A 246 -29.96 28.11 42.98
C GLN A 246 -29.48 27.56 41.65
N VAL A 247 -28.74 28.40 40.92
CA VAL A 247 -28.10 28.07 39.64
C VAL A 247 -26.59 28.28 39.75
N ALA A 248 -25.82 27.54 38.94
CA ALA A 248 -24.39 27.80 38.84
C ALA A 248 -24.15 29.19 38.23
N LYS A 249 -23.27 29.96 38.82
CA LYS A 249 -22.83 31.26 38.32
C LYS A 249 -21.71 31.05 37.31
N VAL A 250 -21.84 31.64 36.14
CA VAL A 250 -20.75 31.66 35.16
C VAL A 250 -19.77 32.77 35.53
N VAL A 251 -18.50 32.42 35.67
CA VAL A 251 -17.42 33.39 35.84
C VAL A 251 -16.43 33.21 34.70
N VAL A 252 -16.24 34.27 33.92
CA VAL A 252 -15.29 34.31 32.81
C VAL A 252 -14.07 35.12 33.24
N SER A 253 -12.92 34.48 33.22
CA SER A 253 -11.60 35.10 33.33
C SER A 253 -10.96 35.14 31.93
N LYS A 254 -9.73 35.66 31.85
CA LYS A 254 -9.02 35.82 30.57
C LYS A 254 -8.89 34.50 29.81
N ASP A 255 -8.48 33.43 30.48
CA ASP A 255 -8.17 32.12 29.88
C ASP A 255 -8.96 30.97 30.56
N GLU A 256 -9.89 31.29 31.45
CA GLU A 256 -10.61 30.33 32.30
C GLU A 256 -12.11 30.65 32.34
N LEU A 257 -12.94 29.60 32.23
CA LEU A 257 -14.38 29.64 32.39
C LEU A 257 -14.80 28.69 33.52
N SER A 258 -15.42 29.21 34.58
CA SER A 258 -15.81 28.41 35.74
C SER A 258 -17.29 28.56 36.12
N CYS A 259 -17.86 27.45 36.64
CA CYS A 259 -19.24 27.32 37.11
C CYS A 259 -19.32 26.76 38.55
N THR A 260 -18.34 27.07 39.39
CA THR A 260 -18.25 26.59 40.79
C THR A 260 -19.19 27.32 41.74
N GLN A 261 -19.27 28.63 41.59
CA GLN A 261 -20.08 29.48 42.46
C GLN A 261 -21.56 29.25 42.16
N ARG A 262 -22.41 29.38 43.18
CA ARG A 262 -23.86 29.31 43.03
C ARG A 262 -24.48 30.61 43.46
N HIS A 263 -25.60 30.96 42.85
CA HIS A 263 -26.37 32.13 43.23
C HIS A 263 -27.86 31.89 43.03
N GLY A 264 -28.67 32.60 43.81
CA GLY A 264 -30.13 32.55 43.71
C GLY A 264 -30.73 33.51 42.69
N ASP A 265 -29.91 34.17 41.86
CA ASP A 265 -30.45 35.05 40.81
C ASP A 265 -30.85 34.22 39.59
N ILE A 266 -32.11 33.81 39.60
CA ILE A 266 -32.80 33.08 38.54
C ILE A 266 -33.45 34.02 37.52
N SER A 267 -32.96 35.25 37.36
CA SER A 267 -33.53 36.15 36.35
C SER A 267 -33.12 35.74 34.93
N TYR A 268 -34.05 35.87 33.98
CA TYR A 268 -33.75 35.66 32.56
C TYR A 268 -32.63 36.58 32.07
N SER A 269 -32.51 37.79 32.63
CA SER A 269 -31.46 38.74 32.22
C SER A 269 -30.05 38.22 32.53
N THR A 270 -29.82 37.61 33.69
CA THR A 270 -28.50 37.04 34.03
C THR A 270 -28.24 35.77 33.24
N LEU A 271 -29.26 34.94 33.03
CA LEU A 271 -29.15 33.74 32.20
C LEU A 271 -28.66 34.05 30.78
N PHE A 272 -29.34 34.96 30.07
CA PHE A 272 -28.97 35.27 28.70
C PHE A 272 -27.62 35.99 28.61
N ALA A 273 -27.25 36.79 29.61
CA ALA A 273 -25.91 37.38 29.69
C ALA A 273 -24.83 36.30 29.88
N ASP A 274 -25.05 35.34 30.77
CA ASP A 274 -24.13 34.23 31.02
C ASP A 274 -23.96 33.36 29.77
N LEU A 275 -25.05 33.05 29.05
CA LEU A 275 -24.98 32.29 27.80
C LEU A 275 -24.22 33.05 26.70
N GLN A 276 -24.38 34.37 26.61
CA GLN A 276 -23.58 35.21 25.69
C GLN A 276 -22.11 35.19 26.06
N HIS A 277 -21.77 35.36 27.35
CA HIS A 277 -20.39 35.30 27.81
C HIS A 277 -19.72 33.94 27.53
N ILE A 278 -20.48 32.83 27.64
CA ILE A 278 -19.97 31.50 27.28
C ILE A 278 -19.65 31.43 25.78
N VAL A 279 -20.55 31.92 24.92
CA VAL A 279 -20.35 31.93 23.46
C VAL A 279 -19.14 32.80 23.10
N ASP A 280 -19.05 34.01 23.66
CA ASP A 280 -17.93 34.94 23.44
C ASP A 280 -16.59 34.34 23.90
N PHE A 281 -16.58 33.64 25.04
CA PHE A 281 -15.38 32.97 25.56
C PHE A 281 -14.87 31.92 24.57
N PHE A 282 -15.71 30.99 24.14
CA PHE A 282 -15.29 29.97 23.17
C PHE A 282 -14.95 30.56 21.80
N ALA A 283 -15.67 31.57 21.33
CA ALA A 283 -15.40 32.22 20.05
C ALA A 283 -14.06 32.98 20.03
N SER A 284 -13.60 33.47 21.19
CA SER A 284 -12.31 34.16 21.31
C SER A 284 -11.11 33.23 21.50
N HIS A 285 -11.32 32.00 21.98
CA HIS A 285 -10.25 31.05 22.29
C HIS A 285 -10.11 29.91 21.28
N LEU A 286 -11.15 29.61 20.50
CA LEU A 286 -11.14 28.55 19.50
C LEU A 286 -10.92 29.13 18.09
N PRO A 287 -10.19 28.42 17.20
CA PRO A 287 -10.20 28.74 15.79
C PRO A 287 -11.61 28.65 15.23
N ALA A 288 -11.91 29.50 14.24
CA ALA A 288 -13.23 29.61 13.64
C ALA A 288 -13.78 28.25 13.16
N GLU A 289 -12.94 27.40 12.58
CA GLU A 289 -13.35 26.07 12.11
C GLU A 289 -13.85 25.18 13.26
N VAL A 290 -13.14 25.18 14.39
CA VAL A 290 -13.49 24.39 15.58
C VAL A 290 -14.76 24.93 16.21
N GLY A 291 -14.89 26.25 16.32
CA GLY A 291 -16.12 26.89 16.81
C GLY A 291 -17.36 26.52 15.99
N VAL A 292 -17.25 26.49 14.66
CA VAL A 292 -18.35 26.09 13.78
C VAL A 292 -18.75 24.63 13.99
N VAL A 293 -17.80 23.70 14.09
CA VAL A 293 -18.10 22.28 14.32
C VAL A 293 -18.70 22.06 15.71
N LEU A 294 -18.11 22.67 16.73
CA LEU A 294 -18.61 22.60 18.11
C LEU A 294 -20.06 23.11 18.21
N SER A 295 -20.36 24.24 17.55
CA SER A 295 -21.69 24.85 17.61
C SER A 295 -22.82 23.94 17.10
N GLN A 296 -22.53 23.06 16.14
CA GLN A 296 -23.52 22.13 15.58
C GLN A 296 -24.03 21.11 16.59
N SER A 297 -23.23 20.78 17.61
CA SER A 297 -23.62 19.89 18.70
C SER A 297 -24.05 20.66 19.95
N LEU A 298 -23.29 21.71 20.31
CA LEU A 298 -23.47 22.42 21.57
C LEU A 298 -24.73 23.30 21.58
N ILE A 299 -24.99 24.03 20.49
CA ILE A 299 -26.13 24.98 20.43
C ILE A 299 -27.48 24.24 20.46
N PRO A 300 -27.69 23.15 19.71
CA PRO A 300 -28.93 22.37 19.85
C PRO A 300 -29.13 21.79 21.25
N ALA A 301 -28.09 21.24 21.88
CA ALA A 301 -28.17 20.70 23.24
C ALA A 301 -28.51 21.78 24.27
N MET A 302 -27.87 22.96 24.16
CA MET A 302 -28.19 24.13 24.97
C MET A 302 -29.63 24.61 24.73
N SER A 303 -30.07 24.67 23.47
CA SER A 303 -31.41 25.14 23.09
C SER A 303 -32.50 24.25 23.66
N LEU A 304 -32.34 22.92 23.57
CA LEU A 304 -33.27 21.95 24.14
C LEU A 304 -33.40 22.13 25.67
N ARG A 305 -32.27 22.25 26.37
CA ARG A 305 -32.29 22.42 27.84
C ARG A 305 -32.89 23.77 28.25
N LEU A 306 -32.59 24.82 27.50
CA LEU A 306 -33.15 26.15 27.71
C LEU A 306 -34.68 26.12 27.50
N GLU A 307 -35.15 25.43 26.46
CA GLU A 307 -36.56 25.21 26.17
C GLU A 307 -37.26 24.51 27.35
N GLU A 308 -36.79 23.32 27.72
CA GLU A 308 -37.39 22.48 28.78
C GLU A 308 -37.40 23.14 30.17
N HIS A 309 -36.31 23.80 30.59
CA HIS A 309 -36.15 24.20 31.99
C HIS A 309 -36.45 25.68 32.26
N TRP A 310 -36.44 26.53 31.22
CA TRP A 310 -36.57 27.98 31.39
C TRP A 310 -37.68 28.59 30.54
N LEU A 311 -37.85 28.15 29.29
CA LEU A 311 -38.76 28.79 28.35
C LEU A 311 -40.18 28.21 28.39
N GLU A 312 -40.35 26.89 28.46
CA GLU A 312 -41.66 26.27 28.66
C GLU A 312 -42.32 26.71 29.98
N PRO A 313 -41.61 26.76 31.13
CA PRO A 313 -42.17 27.30 32.36
C PRO A 313 -42.44 28.81 32.33
N ALA A 314 -41.83 29.55 31.40
CA ALA A 314 -42.03 31.00 31.24
C ALA A 314 -43.34 31.36 30.54
N VAL A 315 -44.03 30.38 29.93
CA VAL A 315 -45.24 30.65 29.14
C VAL A 315 -46.34 31.19 30.07
N PRO A 316 -46.81 32.42 29.84
CA PRO A 316 -47.70 33.10 30.76
C PRO A 316 -49.07 32.41 30.81
N LEU A 317 -49.54 32.08 32.00
CA LEU A 317 -50.90 31.58 32.21
C LEU A 317 -51.93 32.72 32.25
N ASN A 318 -51.46 33.96 32.44
CA ASN A 318 -52.28 35.16 32.55
C ASN A 318 -51.80 36.27 31.61
N ILE A 319 -52.74 37.02 31.03
CA ILE A 319 -52.47 38.15 30.11
C ILE A 319 -51.59 39.24 30.76
N LYS A 320 -51.60 39.37 32.09
CA LYS A 320 -50.79 40.36 32.82
C LYS A 320 -49.29 40.08 32.77
N GLU A 321 -48.89 38.84 32.53
CA GLU A 321 -47.49 38.39 32.46
C GLU A 321 -46.95 38.47 31.02
N MET A 322 -47.80 38.79 30.05
CA MET A 322 -47.45 38.87 28.63
C MET A 322 -46.32 39.87 28.31
N PRO A 323 -46.25 41.07 28.93
CA PRO A 323 -45.12 41.98 28.68
C PRO A 323 -43.77 41.38 29.08
N ALA A 324 -43.70 40.68 30.21
CA ALA A 324 -42.47 40.03 30.67
C ALA A 324 -42.08 38.85 29.76
N PHE A 325 -43.07 38.12 29.23
CA PHE A 325 -42.84 37.06 28.26
C PHE A 325 -42.31 37.59 26.92
N GLN A 326 -42.82 38.73 26.44
CA GLN A 326 -42.30 39.39 25.24
C GLN A 326 -40.85 39.83 25.40
N ASP A 327 -40.45 40.32 26.57
CA ASP A 327 -39.05 40.63 26.87
C ASP A 327 -38.16 39.38 26.83
N THR A 328 -38.67 38.24 27.29
CA THR A 328 -37.96 36.95 27.20
C THR A 328 -37.81 36.50 25.74
N LEU A 329 -38.86 36.60 24.91
CA LEU A 329 -38.78 36.30 23.47
C LEU A 329 -37.76 37.18 22.74
N ALA A 330 -37.71 38.47 23.09
CA ALA A 330 -36.72 39.39 22.55
C ALA A 330 -35.29 38.97 22.93
N ARG A 331 -35.07 38.52 24.16
CA ARG A 331 -33.76 38.03 24.63
C ARG A 331 -33.33 36.73 23.97
N VAL A 332 -34.26 35.79 23.75
CA VAL A 332 -33.98 34.56 22.98
C VAL A 332 -33.57 34.89 21.55
N SER A 333 -34.26 35.84 20.92
CA SER A 333 -33.91 36.33 19.58
C SER A 333 -32.52 36.97 19.55
N GLN A 334 -32.21 37.83 20.53
CA GLN A 334 -30.89 38.45 20.66
C GLN A 334 -29.78 37.43 20.87
N LEU A 335 -30.02 36.37 21.64
CA LEU A 335 -29.07 35.27 21.81
C LEU A 335 -28.83 34.54 20.48
N ALA A 336 -29.89 34.23 19.72
CA ALA A 336 -29.77 33.59 18.41
C ALA A 336 -28.96 34.47 17.44
N ASP A 337 -29.24 35.78 17.38
CA ASP A 337 -28.49 36.73 16.56
C ASP A 337 -27.03 36.89 17.05
N HIS A 338 -26.76 36.73 18.35
CA HIS A 338 -25.41 36.76 18.90
C HIS A 338 -24.59 35.53 18.50
N ILE A 339 -25.18 34.33 18.58
CA ILE A 339 -24.54 33.08 18.14
C ILE A 339 -24.22 33.15 16.64
N GLU A 340 -25.15 33.62 15.81
CA GLU A 340 -24.94 33.73 14.36
C GLU A 340 -23.88 34.78 13.97
N ARG A 341 -23.70 35.84 14.76
CA ARG A 341 -22.63 36.84 14.54
C ARG A 341 -21.23 36.24 14.64
N HIS A 342 -21.04 35.21 15.45
CA HIS A 342 -19.79 34.46 15.55
C HIS A 342 -19.64 33.38 14.45
N GLY A 343 -20.58 33.31 13.50
CA GLY A 343 -20.60 32.30 12.43
C GLY A 343 -21.03 30.91 12.90
N TRP A 344 -21.53 30.78 14.13
CA TRP A 344 -21.95 29.51 14.71
C TRP A 344 -23.31 29.07 14.16
N ARG A 345 -23.52 27.75 14.14
CA ARG A 345 -24.71 27.10 13.58
C ARG A 345 -25.58 26.52 14.70
N GLY A 346 -26.84 26.18 14.37
CA GLY A 346 -27.73 25.46 15.28
C GLY A 346 -28.83 26.31 15.95
N THR A 347 -28.95 27.59 15.63
CA THR A 347 -29.94 28.54 16.20
C THR A 347 -31.38 28.34 15.69
N LYS A 348 -31.60 27.43 14.73
CA LYS A 348 -32.92 27.20 14.13
C LYS A 348 -33.99 26.88 15.18
N GLN A 349 -33.67 26.06 16.17
CA GLN A 349 -34.62 25.68 17.21
C GLN A 349 -35.06 26.89 18.03
N LEU A 350 -34.13 27.75 18.45
CA LEU A 350 -34.45 28.99 19.17
C LEU A 350 -35.35 29.92 18.33
N ARG A 351 -35.06 30.07 17.03
CA ARG A 351 -35.88 30.91 16.13
C ARG A 351 -37.28 30.34 15.92
N VAL A 352 -37.39 29.02 15.74
CA VAL A 352 -38.68 28.32 15.61
C VAL A 352 -39.49 28.46 16.89
N TRP A 353 -38.86 28.33 18.05
CA TRP A 353 -39.52 28.52 19.33
C TRP A 353 -40.08 29.94 19.48
N VAL A 354 -39.31 30.98 19.16
CA VAL A 354 -39.78 32.38 19.18
C VAL A 354 -40.96 32.60 18.22
N GLN A 355 -40.95 31.96 17.05
CA GLN A 355 -42.03 32.08 16.05
C GLN A 355 -43.32 31.33 16.44
N ASN A 356 -43.17 30.22 17.15
CA ASN A 356 -44.27 29.35 17.58
C ASN A 356 -44.75 29.65 19.01
N ALA A 357 -44.16 30.66 19.68
CA ALA A 357 -44.57 31.05 21.01
C ALA A 357 -46.07 31.45 21.01
N PRO A 358 -46.87 30.88 21.92
CA PRO A 358 -48.34 31.00 21.91
C PRO A 358 -48.88 32.39 22.24
#